data_AF-M3XKC4-F1
#
_entry.id   AF-M3XKC4-F1
#
_cell.length_a   1.000
_cell.length_b   1.000
_cell.length_c   1.000
_cell.angle_alpha   90.00
_cell.angle_beta   90.00
_cell.angle_gamma   90.00
#
_symmetry.space_group_name_H-M   'P 1'
#
loop_
_entity.id
_entity.type
_entity.pdbx_description
1 polymer ?
#
loop_
_entity_poly.entity_id
_entity_poly.type
_entity_poly.pdbx_seq_one_letter_code
_entity_poly.pdbx_strand_id
1 'polypeptide(L)' 'MENQVFESRAERTFQHQNSLPSLPVPSLDESLKKYLDAVKPFLSDPELQKTTEIVEKFQYGIGKELHQKLLE' A
#
# COMPACT_ATOMS: atom_id res chain seq x y z
N MET A 1 -45.62 5.65 -31.24
CA MET A 1 -44.32 5.03 -30.95
C MET A 1 -43.83 5.67 -29.67
N GLU A 2 -43.93 4.96 -28.56
CA GLU A 2 -43.52 5.46 -27.25
C GLU A 2 -41.99 5.56 -27.24
N ASN A 3 -41.47 6.78 -27.16
CA ASN A 3 -40.04 6.99 -26.91
C ASN A 3 -39.79 6.60 -25.46
N GLN A 4 -39.39 5.35 -25.24
CA GLN A 4 -38.69 4.95 -24.02
C GLN A 4 -37.36 5.70 -23.99
N VAL A 5 -37.38 6.88 -23.37
CA VAL A 5 -36.16 7.56 -22.95
C VAL A 5 -35.51 6.63 -21.94
N PHE A 6 -34.41 5.99 -22.33
CA PHE A 6 -33.53 5.34 -21.38
C PHE A 6 -32.99 6.45 -20.49
N GLU A 7 -33.64 6.69 -19.35
CA GLU A 7 -33.13 7.60 -18.33
C GLU A 7 -31.80 7.02 -17.84
N SER A 8 -30.69 7.45 -18.45
CA SER A 8 -29.40 7.32 -17.80
C SER A 8 -29.49 8.16 -16.54
N ARG A 9 -29.58 7.48 -15.40
CA ARG A 9 -29.64 8.11 -14.09
C ARG A 9 -28.45 9.07 -14.00
N ALA A 10 -28.71 10.38 -14.01
CA ALA A 10 -27.64 11.38 -14.07
C ALA A 10 -26.71 11.19 -12.87
N GLU A 11 -25.44 10.85 -13.15
CA GLU A 11 -24.44 10.68 -12.11
C GLU A 11 -24.08 12.04 -11.50
N ARG A 12 -23.99 12.12 -10.17
CA ARG A 12 -23.52 13.33 -9.47
C ARG A 12 -22.03 13.20 -9.18
N THR A 13 -21.29 14.30 -9.31
CA THR A 13 -19.81 14.36 -9.15
C THR A 13 -19.28 13.62 -7.92
N PHE A 14 -19.98 13.67 -6.78
CA PHE A 14 -19.54 13.06 -5.51
C PHE A 14 -20.39 11.88 -5.05
N GLN A 15 -21.22 11.29 -5.92
CA GLN A 15 -22.20 10.27 -5.51
C GLN A 15 -21.60 8.99 -4.92
N HIS A 16 -20.33 8.70 -5.23
CA HIS A 16 -19.61 7.53 -4.74
C HIS A 16 -18.68 7.85 -3.57
N GLN A 17 -18.52 9.12 -3.20
CA GLN A 17 -17.50 9.53 -2.23
C GLN A 17 -17.66 8.82 -0.88
N ASN A 18 -18.90 8.62 -0.44
CA ASN A 18 -19.22 7.95 0.82
C ASN A 18 -19.17 6.42 0.73
N SER A 19 -19.07 5.86 -0.48
CA SER A 19 -18.96 4.41 -0.72
C SER A 19 -17.55 3.95 -1.05
N LEU A 20 -16.58 4.88 -1.18
CA LEU A 20 -15.20 4.51 -1.42
C LEU A 20 -14.66 3.72 -0.22
N PRO A 21 -13.98 2.59 -0.45
CA PRO A 21 -13.36 1.85 0.63
C PRO A 21 -12.22 2.67 1.23
N SER A 22 -11.97 2.46 2.53
CA SER A 22 -10.77 2.98 3.17
C SER A 22 -9.52 2.43 2.49
N LEU A 23 -8.46 3.24 2.43
CA LEU A 23 -7.18 2.78 1.91
C LEU A 23 -6.59 1.74 2.87
N PRO A 24 -6.28 0.51 2.42
CA PRO A 24 -5.68 -0.49 3.28
C PRO A 24 -4.22 -0.13 3.58
N VAL A 25 -3.78 -0.42 4.80
CA VAL A 25 -2.37 -0.36 5.17
C VAL A 25 -1.76 -1.75 4.90
N PRO A 26 -0.73 -1.88 4.03
CA PRO A 26 -0.10 -3.16 3.74
C PRO A 26 0.62 -3.70 4.98
N SER A 27 0.82 -5.01 5.05
CA SER A 27 1.60 -5.60 6.15
C SER A 27 3.05 -5.09 6.12
N LEU A 28 3.67 -5.02 7.30
CA LEU A 28 5.07 -4.62 7.42
C LEU A 28 6.00 -5.56 6.62
N ASP A 29 5.80 -6.88 6.72
CA ASP A 29 6.61 -7.88 6.02
C ASP A 29 6.54 -7.72 4.49
N GLU A 30 5.33 -7.62 3.93
CA GLU A 30 5.17 -7.42 2.48
C GLU A 30 5.82 -6.11 1.99
N SER A 31 5.71 -5.05 2.78
CA SER A 31 6.31 -3.75 2.46
C SER A 31 7.83 -3.83 2.45
N LEU A 32 8.43 -4.50 3.45
CA LEU A 32 9.88 -4.66 3.55
C LEU A 32 10.44 -5.59 2.47
N LYS A 33 9.71 -6.65 2.11
CA LYS A 33 10.07 -7.52 0.98
C LYS A 33 10.09 -6.74 -0.34
N LYS A 34 9.02 -5.98 -0.64
CA LYS A 34 8.95 -5.14 -1.84
C LYS A 34 10.05 -4.08 -1.87
N TYR A 35 10.41 -3.53 -0.71
CA TYR A 35 11.54 -2.61 -0.60
C TYR A 35 12.85 -3.29 -1.00
N LEU A 36 13.16 -4.47 -0.47
CA LEU A 36 14.37 -5.22 -0.81
C LEU A 36 14.43 -5.55 -2.31
N ASP A 37 13.31 -5.99 -2.89
CA ASP A 37 13.22 -6.27 -4.34
C ASP A 37 13.47 -5.00 -5.18
N ALA A 38 12.97 -3.84 -4.72
CA ALA A 38 13.13 -2.57 -5.42
C ALA A 38 14.57 -2.03 -5.36
N VAL A 39 15.28 -2.21 -4.26
CA VAL A 39 16.66 -1.71 -4.11
C VAL A 39 17.70 -2.65 -4.72
N LYS A 40 17.42 -3.95 -4.78
CA LYS A 40 18.33 -4.99 -5.29
C LYS A 40 19.09 -4.66 -6.59
N PRO A 41 18.47 -4.13 -7.67
CA PRO A 41 19.20 -3.85 -8.92
C PRO A 41 20.21 -2.69 -8.82
N PHE A 42 20.19 -1.92 -7.74
CA PHE A 42 21.06 -0.76 -7.53
C PHE A 42 22.19 -1.03 -6.52
N LEU A 43 22.16 -2.18 -5.84
CA LEU A 43 23.10 -2.50 -4.78
C LEU A 43 24.08 -3.58 -5.25
N SER A 44 25.34 -3.44 -4.86
CA SER A 44 26.29 -4.54 -4.88
C SER A 44 25.95 -5.59 -3.82
N ASP A 45 26.48 -6.80 -3.95
CA ASP A 45 26.26 -7.89 -2.98
C ASP A 45 26.52 -7.49 -1.51
N PRO A 46 27.64 -6.81 -1.14
CA PRO A 46 27.85 -6.40 0.25
C PRO A 46 26.86 -5.33 0.72
N GLU A 47 26.41 -4.44 -0.17
CA GLU A 47 25.41 -3.42 0.16
C GLU A 47 24.02 -4.05 0.36
N LEU A 48 23.67 -5.05 -0.47
CA LEU A 48 22.42 -5.79 -0.33
C LEU A 48 22.40 -6.60 0.98
N GLN A 49 23.51 -7.25 1.34
CA GLN A 49 23.63 -7.97 2.61
C GLN A 49 23.42 -7.00 3.79
N LYS A 50 24.14 -5.87 3.80
CA LYS A 50 23.99 -4.84 4.84
C LYS A 50 22.54 -4.32 4.91
N THR A 51 21.91 -4.09 3.77
CA THR A 51 20.53 -3.61 3.68
C THR A 51 19.55 -4.65 4.24
N THR A 52 19.76 -5.94 3.94
CA THR A 52 18.95 -7.04 4.45
C THR A 52 19.03 -7.11 5.99
N GLU A 53 20.24 -7.00 6.56
CA GLU A 53 20.42 -6.96 8.02
C GLU A 53 19.71 -5.77 8.68
N ILE A 54 19.71 -4.60 8.03
CA ILE A 54 18.98 -3.42 8.52
C ILE A 54 17.47 -3.66 8.48
N VAL A 55 16.97 -4.23 7.39
CA VAL A 55 15.55 -4.55 7.21
C VAL A 55 15.08 -5.55 8.26
N GLU A 56 15.83 -6.61 8.53
CA GLU A 56 15.50 -7.57 9.58
C GLU A 56 15.46 -6.92 10.97
N LYS A 57 16.48 -6.11 11.31
CA LYS A 57 16.50 -5.36 12.59
C LYS A 57 15.32 -4.41 12.71
N PHE A 58 14.91 -3.78 11.61
CA PHE A 58 13.73 -2.91 11.60
C PHE A 58 12.43 -3.72 11.77
N GLN A 59 12.27 -4.81 11.03
CA GLN A 59 11.09 -5.69 11.06
C GLN A 59 10.79 -6.22 12.46
N TYR A 60 11.83 -6.70 13.15
CA TYR A 60 11.70 -7.30 14.48
C TYR A 60 11.95 -6.32 15.63
N GLY A 61 12.31 -5.08 15.32
CA GLY A 61 12.56 -4.01 16.29
C GLY A 61 11.56 -2.87 16.16
N ILE A 62 12.08 -1.65 16.08
CA ILE A 62 11.28 -0.42 16.09
C ILE A 62 10.24 -0.34 14.96
N GLY A 63 10.48 -1.00 13.82
CA GLY A 63 9.55 -1.00 12.69
C GLY A 63 8.20 -1.62 13.04
N LYS A 64 8.18 -2.64 13.91
CA LYS A 64 6.93 -3.25 14.40
C LYS A 64 6.12 -2.26 15.25
N GLU A 65 6.79 -1.55 16.16
CA GLU A 65 6.15 -0.55 17.02
C GLU A 65 5.61 0.63 16.22
N LEU A 66 6.38 1.11 15.24
CA LEU A 66 5.96 2.18 14.34
C LEU A 66 4.79 1.76 13.45
N HIS A 67 4.80 0.53 12.95
CA HIS A 67 3.70 0.00 12.15
C HIS A 67 2.41 -0.15 12.98
N GLN A 68 2.53 -0.58 14.24
CA GLN A 68 1.38 -0.62 15.15
C GLN A 68 0.78 0.77 15.34
N LYS A 69 1.62 1.81 15.53
CA LYS A 69 1.18 3.21 15.64
C LYS A 69 0.57 3.78 14.36
N LEU A 70 0.90 3.22 13.20
CA LEU A 70 0.31 3.61 11.92
C LEU A 70 -1.10 3.02 11.73
N LEU A 71 -1.38 1.88 12.37
CA LEU A 71 -2.67 1.20 12.34
C LEU A 71 -3.65 1.71 13.41
N GLU A 72 -3.12 2.28 14.49
CA GLU A 72 -3.88 3.01 15.53
C GLU A 72 -4.56 4.27 14.99
#